data_AF-A0A317EC61-F1
#
_entry.id   AF-A0A317EC61-F1
#
_cell.length_a   1.000
_cell.length_b   1.000
_cell.length_c   1.000
_cell.angle_alpha   90.00
_cell.angle_beta   90.00
_cell.angle_gamma   90.00
#
_symmetry.space_group_name_H-M   'P 1'
#
loop_
_entity.id
_entity.type
_entity.pdbx_description
1 polymer ?
#
loop_
_entity_poly.entity_id
_entity_poly.type
_entity_poly.pdbx_seq_one_letter_code
_entity_poly.pdbx_strand_id
1 'polypeptide(L)'
;MARRDGQRGFGLVEVLVALGVLGLGLGLLFGIVGDTALRSRIGGDRQAALLVARSQLDGAGIAYALDGREVGGVSGPLAYAVRSRPYETAAPSTAGQLWLVTVSVWPRAGGPVIAELRSLRLVPPR
;
A
#
# COMPACT_ATOMS: atom_id res chain seq x y z
N MET A 1 36.06 33.56 58.60
CA MET A 1 34.80 33.84 57.87
C MET A 1 34.87 33.12 56.53
N ALA A 2 34.18 31.98 56.37
CA ALA A 2 33.98 31.35 55.08
C ALA A 2 32.63 30.64 55.12
N ARG A 3 31.58 31.31 54.62
CA ARG A 3 30.28 30.68 54.40
C ARG A 3 30.42 29.76 53.20
N ARG A 4 30.34 28.45 53.46
CA ARG A 4 30.09 27.43 52.44
C ARG A 4 28.58 27.35 52.22
N ASP A 5 28.06 28.29 51.44
CA ASP A 5 26.70 28.23 50.95
C ASP A 5 26.71 27.57 49.56
N GLY A 6 25.85 26.57 49.36
CA GLY A 6 25.36 26.28 48.00
C GLY A 6 25.42 24.85 47.46
N GLN A 7 25.60 23.78 48.25
CA GLN A 7 25.59 22.43 47.68
C GLN A 7 24.90 21.37 48.54
N ARG A 8 23.67 21.61 49.01
CA ARG A 8 22.86 20.53 49.60
C ARG A 8 21.39 20.73 49.29
N GLY A 9 20.87 19.87 48.40
CA GLY A 9 19.49 19.44 48.51
C GLY A 9 18.63 19.57 47.27
N PHE A 10 18.99 18.91 46.16
CA PHE A 10 17.99 18.46 45.16
C PHE A 10 18.42 17.22 44.35
N GLY A 11 19.57 16.59 44.61
CA GLY A 11 20.15 15.57 43.72
C GLY A 11 19.26 14.34 43.41
N LEU A 12 18.45 13.86 44.35
CA LEU A 12 17.55 12.73 44.08
C LEU A 12 16.35 13.12 43.21
N VAL A 13 15.73 14.27 43.51
CA VAL A 13 14.60 14.76 42.72
C VAL A 13 15.07 15.16 41.33
N GLU A 14 16.27 15.72 41.19
CA GLU A 14 16.87 16.09 39.91
C GLU A 14 17.18 14.88 39.03
N VAL A 15 17.72 13.80 39.60
CA VAL A 15 17.92 12.53 38.87
C VAL A 15 16.58 11.91 38.48
N LEU A 16 15.56 11.97 39.34
CA LEU A 16 14.22 11.47 39.02
C LEU A 16 13.55 12.28 37.91
N VAL A 17 13.68 13.60 37.95
CA VAL A 17 13.17 14.48 36.89
C VAL A 17 13.93 14.24 35.59
N ALA A 18 15.25 14.12 35.63
CA ALA A 18 16.07 13.81 34.47
C ALA A 18 15.68 12.46 33.85
N LEU A 19 15.51 11.41 34.67
CA LEU A 19 15.03 10.11 34.22
C LEU A 19 13.60 10.17 33.67
N GLY A 20 12.73 10.98 34.26
CA GLY A 20 11.37 11.21 33.78
C GLY A 20 11.34 11.86 32.40
N VAL A 21 12.11 12.94 32.20
CA VAL A 21 12.26 13.61 30.91
C VAL A 21 12.90 12.68 29.88
N LEU A 22 13.92 11.91 30.28
CA LEU A 22 14.56 10.92 29.40
C LEU A 22 13.57 9.83 28.98
N GLY A 23 12.77 9.33 29.91
CA GLY A 23 11.73 8.33 29.65
C GLY A 23 10.65 8.83 28.71
N LEU A 24 10.19 10.08 28.89
CA LEU A 24 9.26 10.73 27.96
C LEU A 24 9.87 10.88 26.56
N GLY A 25 11.13 11.32 26.48
CA GLY A 25 11.85 11.42 25.22
C GLY A 25 11.99 10.08 24.49
N LEU A 26 12.34 9.02 25.22
CA LEU A 26 12.42 7.66 24.69
C LEU A 26 11.06 7.16 24.21
N GLY A 27 9.99 7.38 24.98
CA GLY A 27 8.63 6.99 24.60
C GLY A 27 8.18 7.65 23.28
N LEU A 28 8.45 8.95 23.12
CA LEU A 28 8.17 9.67 21.88
C LEU A 28 8.97 9.10 20.69
N LEU A 29 10.27 8.85 20.88
CA LEU A 29 11.13 8.26 19.84
C LEU A 29 10.65 6.87 19.42
N PHE A 30 10.32 6.00 20.37
CA PHE A 30 9.79 4.67 20.06
C PHE A 30 8.47 4.73 19.28
N GLY A 31 7.58 5.66 19.63
CA GLY A 31 6.33 5.88 18.89
C GLY A 31 6.58 6.26 17.43
N ILE A 32 7.51 7.19 17.17
CA ILE A 32 7.86 7.64 15.81
C ILE A 32 8.50 6.51 14.99
N VAL A 33 9.44 5.78 15.58
CA VAL A 33 10.13 4.67 14.89
C VAL A 33 9.16 3.53 14.57
N GLY A 34 8.24 3.21 15.49
CA GLY A 34 7.22 2.19 15.26
C GLY A 34 6.28 2.56 14.12
N ASP A 35 5.76 3.80 14.11
CA ASP A 35 4.84 4.28 13.07
C ASP A 35 5.52 4.35 11.69
N THR A 36 6.77 4.81 11.63
CA THR A 36 7.53 4.86 10.38
C THR A 36 7.84 3.47 9.81
N ALA A 37 8.19 2.49 10.65
CA ALA A 37 8.46 1.13 10.21
C ALA A 37 7.20 0.44 9.64
N LEU A 38 6.04 0.61 10.29
CA LEU A 38 4.77 0.07 9.81
C LEU A 38 4.34 0.73 8.49
N ARG A 39 4.44 2.06 8.41
CA ARG A 39 4.13 2.82 7.18
C ARG A 39 5.04 2.43 6.02
N SER A 40 6.33 2.20 6.27
CA SER A 40 7.27 1.78 5.24
C SER A 40 6.93 0.40 4.68
N ARG A 41 6.48 -0.55 5.53
CA ARG A 41 6.03 -1.87 5.08
C ARG A 41 4.77 -1.77 4.22
N ILE A 42 3.75 -1.04 4.69
CA ILE A 42 2.51 -0.81 3.94
C ILE A 42 2.79 -0.14 2.58
N GLY A 43 3.71 0.85 2.57
CA GLY A 43 4.12 1.53 1.34
C GLY A 43 4.82 0.60 0.34
N GLY A 44 5.74 -0.25 0.82
CA GLY A 44 6.43 -1.24 0.00
C GLY A 44 5.48 -2.27 -0.62
N ASP A 45 4.58 -2.82 0.19
CA ASP A 45 3.59 -3.80 -0.27
C ASP A 45 2.66 -3.22 -1.33
N ARG A 46 2.25 -1.95 -1.17
CA ARG A 46 1.42 -1.24 -2.14
C ARG A 46 2.14 -1.00 -3.46
N GLN A 47 3.42 -0.63 -3.44
CA GLN A 47 4.21 -0.43 -4.66
C GLN A 47 4.37 -1.74 -5.44
N ALA A 48 4.68 -2.84 -4.74
CA ALA A 48 4.76 -4.16 -5.35
C ALA A 48 3.40 -4.58 -5.95
N ALA A 49 2.31 -4.34 -5.23
CA ALA A 49 0.96 -4.64 -5.72
C ALA A 49 0.56 -3.83 -6.95
N LEU A 50 0.95 -2.55 -7.03
CA LEU A 50 0.73 -1.72 -8.22
C LEU A 50 1.54 -2.22 -9.43
N LEU A 51 2.76 -2.69 -9.22
CA LEU A 51 3.57 -3.27 -10.29
C LEU A 51 2.95 -4.57 -10.83
N VAL A 52 2.47 -5.45 -9.94
CA VAL A 52 1.72 -6.65 -10.34
C VAL A 52 0.45 -6.25 -11.09
N ALA A 53 -0.33 -5.31 -10.54
CA ALA A 53 -1.56 -4.85 -11.18
C ALA A 53 -1.28 -4.31 -12.59
N ARG A 54 -0.22 -3.51 -12.74
CA ARG A 54 0.16 -2.91 -14.02
C ARG A 54 0.63 -3.97 -15.02
N SER A 55 1.48 -4.90 -14.60
CA SER A 55 1.96 -5.99 -15.45
C SER A 55 0.79 -6.82 -15.99
N GLN A 56 -0.19 -7.16 -15.15
CA GLN A 56 -1.35 -7.93 -15.59
C GLN A 56 -2.31 -7.11 -16.45
N LEU A 57 -2.46 -5.82 -16.15
CA LEU A 57 -3.25 -4.91 -16.96
C LEU A 57 -2.65 -4.78 -18.36
N ASP A 58 -1.32 -4.67 -18.46
CA ASP A 58 -0.59 -4.55 -19.72
C ASP A 58 -0.75 -5.80 -20.60
N GLY A 59 -0.78 -6.99 -19.99
CA GLY A 59 -1.03 -8.27 -20.67
C GLY A 59 -2.49 -8.54 -21.07
N ALA A 60 -3.48 -7.81 -20.56
CA ALA A 60 -4.90 -8.07 -20.83
C ALA A 60 -5.27 -7.83 -22.31
N GLY A 61 -5.83 -8.80 -23.01
CA GLY A 61 -6.07 -8.72 -24.47
C GLY A 61 -4.88 -9.15 -25.34
N ILE A 62 -3.73 -9.49 -24.73
CA ILE A 62 -2.59 -10.14 -25.40
C ILE A 62 -2.43 -11.56 -24.86
N ALA A 63 -2.20 -11.69 -23.55
CA ALA A 63 -2.04 -12.96 -22.85
C ALA A 63 -3.37 -13.62 -22.48
N TYR A 64 -4.42 -12.82 -22.29
CA TYR A 64 -5.75 -13.26 -21.92
C TYR A 64 -6.78 -12.66 -22.87
N ALA A 65 -7.76 -13.45 -23.29
CA ALA A 65 -8.87 -12.93 -24.09
C ALA A 65 -9.75 -11.99 -23.26
N LEU A 66 -10.25 -10.93 -23.89
CA LEU A 66 -11.27 -10.05 -23.30
C LEU A 66 -12.65 -10.61 -23.66
N ASP A 67 -13.07 -11.65 -22.93
CA ASP A 67 -14.29 -12.42 -23.19
C ASP A 67 -15.29 -12.36 -22.02
N GLY A 68 -15.02 -11.54 -21.01
CA GLY A 68 -15.85 -11.42 -19.81
C GLY A 68 -15.48 -12.40 -18.70
N ARG A 69 -14.58 -13.35 -18.94
CA ARG A 69 -14.12 -14.28 -17.91
C ARG A 69 -13.17 -13.58 -16.94
N GLU A 70 -13.28 -13.94 -15.67
CA GLU A 70 -12.30 -13.55 -14.67
C GLU A 70 -11.11 -14.52 -14.71
N VAL A 71 -9.90 -13.96 -14.75
CA VAL A 71 -8.65 -14.71 -14.72
C VAL A 71 -7.89 -14.33 -13.46
N GLY A 72 -7.55 -15.31 -12.64
CA GLY A 72 -6.82 -15.10 -11.38
C GLY A 72 -5.46 -15.78 -11.38
N GLY A 73 -4.59 -15.34 -10.46
CA GLY A 73 -3.29 -15.94 -10.26
C GLY A 73 -2.57 -15.42 -9.02
N VAL A 74 -1.30 -15.81 -8.90
CA VAL A 74 -0.43 -15.44 -7.78
C VAL A 74 0.90 -14.96 -8.34
N SER A 75 1.42 -13.87 -7.77
CA SER A 75 2.75 -13.31 -8.03
C SER A 75 3.47 -13.14 -6.68
N GLY A 76 4.23 -14.16 -6.29
CA GLY A 76 4.93 -14.19 -5.00
C GLY A 76 3.96 -14.14 -3.80
N PRO A 77 4.05 -13.13 -2.92
CA PRO A 77 3.16 -12.98 -1.77
C PRO A 77 1.80 -12.34 -2.12
N LEU A 78 1.56 -12.01 -3.38
CA LEU A 78 0.37 -11.30 -3.84
C LEU A 78 -0.50 -12.23 -4.69
N ALA A 79 -1.81 -12.20 -4.46
CA ALA A 79 -2.80 -12.79 -5.34
C ALA A 79 -3.48 -11.68 -6.16
N TYR A 80 -3.91 -12.01 -7.37
CA TYR A 80 -4.56 -11.06 -8.26
C TYR A 80 -5.74 -11.69 -9.01
N ALA A 81 -6.67 -10.84 -9.43
CA ALA A 81 -7.73 -11.17 -10.38
C ALA A 81 -7.84 -10.07 -11.45
N VAL A 82 -8.04 -10.51 -12.68
CA VAL A 82 -8.29 -9.68 -13.86
C VAL A 82 -9.71 -9.94 -14.30
N ARG A 83 -10.53 -8.90 -14.29
CA ARG A 83 -11.92 -8.94 -14.75
C ARG A 83 -12.07 -8.05 -15.98
N SER A 84 -12.59 -8.61 -17.06
CA SER A 84 -12.98 -7.85 -18.23
C SER A 84 -14.50 -7.76 -18.31
N ARG A 85 -15.04 -6.63 -18.74
CA ARG A 85 -16.46 -6.49 -19.09
C ARG A 85 -16.64 -5.56 -20.28
N PRO A 86 -17.65 -5.79 -21.15
CA PRO A 86 -18.00 -4.84 -22.18
C PRO A 86 -18.31 -3.48 -21.54
N TYR A 87 -17.77 -2.42 -22.12
CA TYR A 87 -18.09 -1.06 -21.73
C TYR A 87 -19.18 -0.53 -22.65
N GLU A 88 -20.34 -0.20 -22.08
CA GLU A 88 -21.47 0.33 -22.83
C GLU A 88 -21.16 1.75 -23.30
N THR A 89 -21.22 1.97 -24.61
CA THR A 89 -21.12 3.28 -25.24
C THR A 89 -22.48 3.71 -25.76
N ALA A 90 -22.75 5.02 -25.74
CA ALA A 90 -24.04 5.57 -26.17
C ALA A 90 -24.38 5.28 -27.66
N ALA A 91 -23.36 5.00 -28.48
CA ALA A 91 -23.51 4.57 -29.85
C ALA A 91 -22.54 3.41 -30.15
N PRO A 92 -22.93 2.45 -31.02
CA PRO A 92 -22.01 1.44 -31.52
C PRO A 92 -20.88 2.11 -32.32
N SER A 93 -19.65 1.72 -32.03
CA SER A 93 -18.46 2.24 -32.72
C SER A 93 -18.02 1.29 -33.83
N THR A 94 -17.74 1.83 -35.01
CA THR A 94 -17.09 1.09 -36.10
C THR A 94 -15.63 0.71 -35.77
N ALA A 95 -15.02 1.33 -34.76
CA ALA A 95 -13.67 1.02 -34.30
C ALA A 95 -13.60 -0.28 -33.48
N GLY A 96 -14.75 -0.85 -33.07
CA GLY A 96 -14.83 -2.09 -32.29
C GLY A 96 -15.46 -1.93 -30.91
N GLN A 97 -15.47 -3.02 -30.15
CA GLN A 97 -16.06 -3.07 -28.81
C GLN A 97 -15.05 -2.57 -27.78
N LEU A 98 -15.47 -1.64 -26.93
CA LEU A 98 -14.67 -1.21 -25.79
C LEU A 98 -14.89 -2.14 -24.60
N TRP A 99 -13.81 -2.46 -23.90
CA TRP A 99 -13.80 -3.33 -22.73
C TRP A 99 -13.18 -2.60 -21.55
N LEU A 100 -13.86 -2.64 -20.40
CA LEU A 100 -13.27 -2.23 -19.14
C LEU A 100 -12.54 -3.43 -18.53
N VAL A 101 -11.24 -3.27 -18.34
CA VAL A 101 -10.38 -4.23 -17.65
C VAL A 101 -10.07 -3.69 -16.27
N THR A 102 -10.39 -4.48 -15.25
CA THR A 102 -10.05 -4.20 -13.85
C THR A 102 -9.09 -5.26 -13.36
N VAL A 103 -7.99 -4.84 -12.74
CA VAL A 103 -7.04 -5.72 -12.06
C VAL A 103 -7.02 -5.38 -10.58
N SER A 104 -7.37 -6.35 -9.75
CA SER A 104 -7.37 -6.24 -8.30
C SER A 104 -6.26 -7.11 -7.72
N VAL A 105 -5.53 -6.60 -6.73
CA VAL A 105 -4.41 -7.28 -6.09
C VAL A 105 -4.55 -7.22 -4.56
N TRP A 106 -4.37 -8.37 -3.91
CA TRP A 106 -4.46 -8.52 -2.45
C TRP A 106 -3.35 -9.45 -1.93
N PRO A 107 -3.05 -9.43 -0.62
CA PRO A 107 -2.11 -10.38 -0.03
C PRO A 107 -2.59 -11.81 -0.22
N ARG A 108 -1.70 -12.72 -0.62
CA ARG A 108 -2.01 -14.15 -0.80
C ARG A 108 -2.52 -14.80 0.48
N ALA A 109 -2.04 -14.33 1.63
CA ALA A 109 -2.52 -14.77 2.94
C ALA A 109 -4.01 -14.44 3.19
N GLY A 110 -4.65 -13.69 2.30
CA GLY A 110 -5.98 -13.14 2.48
C GLY A 110 -5.90 -11.70 3.01
N GLY A 111 -6.99 -10.96 2.82
CA GLY A 111 -7.07 -9.57 3.23
C GLY A 111 -7.73 -8.69 2.16
N PRO A 112 -7.80 -7.37 2.41
CA PRO A 112 -8.39 -6.43 1.47
C PRO A 112 -7.54 -6.28 0.21
N VAL A 113 -8.17 -5.76 -0.85
CA VAL A 113 -7.46 -5.29 -2.04
C VAL A 113 -6.56 -4.12 -1.65
N ILE A 114 -5.26 -4.26 -1.93
CA ILE A 114 -4.25 -3.25 -1.60
C ILE A 114 -3.83 -2.42 -2.83
N ALA A 115 -4.12 -2.92 -4.03
CA ALA A 115 -3.99 -2.18 -5.28
C ALA A 115 -5.08 -2.59 -6.29
N GLU A 116 -5.63 -1.61 -6.98
CA GLU A 116 -6.58 -1.82 -8.07
C GLU A 116 -6.24 -0.87 -9.21
N LEU A 117 -6.17 -1.39 -10.44
CA LEU A 117 -5.99 -0.60 -11.65
C LEU A 117 -7.10 -0.91 -12.65
N ARG A 118 -7.52 0.12 -13.38
CA ARG A 118 -8.56 0.01 -14.41
C ARG A 118 -8.08 0.63 -15.71
N SER A 119 -8.41 0.01 -16.81
CA SER A 119 -8.13 0.54 -18.15
C SER A 119 -9.24 0.17 -19.12
N LEU A 120 -9.42 1.02 -20.12
CA LEU A 120 -10.29 0.76 -21.26
C LEU A 120 -9.44 0.24 -22.41
N ARG A 121 -9.81 -0.91 -22.95
CA ARG A 121 -9.15 -1.52 -24.11
C ARG A 121 -10.14 -1.65 -25.26
N LEU A 122 -9.68 -1.30 -26.45
CA LEU A 122 -10.44 -1.45 -27.68
C LEU A 122 -10.09 -2.80 -28.31
N VAL A 123 -11.11 -3.59 -28.63
CA VAL A 123 -10.95 -4.82 -29.41
C VAL A 123 -11.54 -4.57 -30.80
N PRO A 124 -10.74 -4.60 -31.88
CA PRO A 124 -11.23 -4.38 -33.23
C PRO A 124 -12.26 -5.45 -33.62
N PRO A 125 -13.25 -5.10 -34.47
CA PRO A 125 -14.16 -6.11 -35.02
C PRO A 125 -13.36 -7.10 -35.88
N ARG A 126 -13.62 -8.40 -35.72
CA ARG A 126 -13.02 -9.47 -36.53
C ARG A 126 -13.74 -9.62 -37.87
#